data_AF-A0A6G8L168-F1
#
_entry.id   AF-A0A6G8L168-F1
#
_cell.length_a   1.000
_cell.length_b   1.000
_cell.length_c   1.000
_cell.angle_alpha   90.00
_cell.angle_beta   90.00
_cell.angle_gamma   90.00
#
_symmetry.space_group_name_H-M   'P 1'
#
loop_
_entity.id
_entity.type
_entity.pdbx_description
1 polymer ?
#
loop_
_entity_poly.entity_id
_entity_poly.type
_entity_poly.pdbx_seq_one_letter_code
_entity_poly.pdbx_strand_id
1 'polypeptide(L)'
;MDPSSNRLRARTLLTDLTLTLREQRISVIGANGSGKSTFLQLINGLTTPTRGRVRLGDLDTVDDGAAVRRQVGFVFSDPAAQLVMPTPVEDVELSLKRRIRDKTARRQAAVEALAEFGVEDLAERSIYELSSGQRQLVALASVLAVSPSVLVLDEPTTLLDLANRELLRATLDDLAARRGVQLIVSTHDLDFACDAERTLVLHDGRVVADATPAEAVAAYRQLIAATVSAARRPTDGTTASGEEQA
;
A
#
# COMPACT_ATOMS: atom_id res chain seq x y z
N MET A 1 0.85 -24.81 -39.38
CA MET A 1 1.31 -24.08 -38.19
C MET A 1 0.16 -23.19 -37.75
N ASP A 2 -0.35 -23.41 -36.55
CA ASP A 2 -1.54 -22.73 -36.04
C ASP A 2 -1.14 -21.38 -35.40
N PRO A 3 -1.68 -20.23 -35.88
CA PRO A 3 -1.40 -18.92 -35.31
C PRO A 3 -2.21 -18.61 -34.02
N SER A 4 -2.93 -19.57 -33.44
CA SER A 4 -3.84 -19.34 -32.30
C SER A 4 -3.30 -19.78 -30.94
N SER A 5 -2.19 -19.23 -30.45
CA SER A 5 -1.74 -19.52 -29.08
C SER A 5 -0.89 -18.41 -28.44
N ASN A 6 -1.40 -17.18 -28.40
CA ASN A 6 -1.01 -16.26 -27.31
C ASN A 6 -2.10 -15.22 -27.03
N ARG A 7 -3.33 -15.66 -26.76
CA ARG A 7 -4.27 -14.79 -26.04
C ARG A 7 -3.82 -14.78 -24.60
N LEU A 8 -3.11 -13.73 -24.18
CA LEU A 8 -2.92 -13.39 -22.78
C LEU A 8 -4.28 -13.53 -22.09
N ARG A 9 -4.47 -14.58 -21.28
CA ARG A 9 -5.71 -14.76 -20.53
C ARG A 9 -5.81 -13.56 -19.60
N ALA A 10 -6.84 -12.74 -19.79
CA ALA A 10 -7.14 -11.64 -18.88
C ALA A 10 -7.29 -12.22 -17.46
N ARG A 11 -6.36 -11.87 -16.57
CA ARG A 11 -6.38 -12.31 -15.17
C ARG A 11 -7.19 -11.30 -14.37
N THR A 12 -8.26 -11.75 -13.73
CA THR A 12 -8.99 -10.94 -12.76
C THR A 12 -8.16 -10.79 -11.50
N LEU A 13 -7.86 -9.54 -11.12
CA LEU A 13 -7.07 -9.23 -9.91
C LEU A 13 -7.94 -9.00 -8.68
N LEU A 14 -9.13 -8.43 -8.87
CA LEU A 14 -10.10 -8.14 -7.80
C LEU A 14 -11.51 -8.48 -8.30
N THR A 15 -12.34 -9.05 -7.43
CA THR A 15 -13.68 -9.53 -7.77
C THR A 15 -14.67 -9.23 -6.65
N ASP A 16 -15.87 -8.75 -7.00
CA ASP A 16 -17.03 -8.58 -6.11
C ASP A 16 -16.73 -7.84 -4.80
N LEU A 17 -16.11 -6.65 -4.90
CA LEU A 17 -15.84 -5.78 -3.77
C LEU A 17 -16.95 -4.74 -3.61
N THR A 18 -17.57 -4.68 -2.43
CA THR A 18 -18.47 -3.59 -2.02
C THR A 18 -18.10 -3.16 -0.61
N LEU A 19 -17.48 -1.99 -0.48
CA LEU A 19 -16.94 -1.49 0.78
C LEU A 19 -17.23 0.00 0.92
N THR A 20 -17.26 0.47 2.17
CA THR A 20 -17.17 1.90 2.48
C THR A 20 -16.18 2.08 3.63
N LEU A 21 -15.14 2.86 3.40
CA LEU A 21 -14.00 3.03 4.28
C LEU A 21 -14.15 4.37 5.03
N ARG A 22 -14.61 4.36 6.28
CA ARG A 22 -14.93 5.59 7.04
C ARG A 22 -14.03 5.80 8.25
N GLU A 23 -13.42 4.73 8.72
CA GLU A 23 -12.55 4.68 9.87
C GLU A 23 -11.29 5.52 9.62
N GLN A 24 -10.72 6.09 10.68
CA GLN A 24 -9.55 6.97 10.54
C GLN A 24 -8.32 6.18 10.11
N ARG A 25 -8.18 4.94 10.58
CA ARG A 25 -7.10 4.03 10.21
C ARG A 25 -7.64 2.66 9.83
N ILE A 26 -7.33 2.22 8.62
CA ILE A 26 -7.76 0.93 8.06
C ILE A 26 -6.51 0.17 7.62
N SER A 27 -6.41 -1.10 8.04
CA SER A 27 -5.36 -1.99 7.55
C SER A 27 -5.90 -3.00 6.54
N VAL A 28 -5.07 -3.38 5.58
CA VAL A 28 -5.36 -4.34 4.52
C VAL A 28 -4.30 -5.43 4.59
N ILE A 29 -4.67 -6.61 5.09
CA ILE A 29 -3.75 -7.75 5.22
C ILE A 29 -4.10 -8.84 4.21
N GLY A 30 -3.14 -9.73 3.95
CA GLY A 30 -3.34 -10.80 2.98
C GLY A 30 -2.02 -11.31 2.40
N ALA A 31 -2.07 -12.46 1.74
CA ALA A 31 -0.89 -13.08 1.14
C ALA A 31 -0.32 -12.24 -0.01
N ASN A 32 0.92 -12.51 -0.40
CA ASN A 32 1.50 -11.92 -1.61
C ASN A 32 0.67 -12.33 -2.83
N GLY A 33 0.36 -11.35 -3.69
CA GLY A 33 -0.48 -11.58 -4.86
C GLY A 33 -1.98 -11.68 -4.59
N SER A 34 -2.45 -11.41 -3.36
CA SER A 34 -3.89 -11.42 -3.03
C SER A 34 -4.68 -10.23 -3.59
N GLY A 35 -3.99 -9.23 -4.14
CA GLY A 35 -4.59 -8.04 -4.75
C GLY A 35 -4.50 -6.77 -3.91
N LYS A 36 -3.78 -6.76 -2.76
CA LYS A 36 -3.63 -5.58 -1.88
C LYS A 36 -3.18 -4.32 -2.62
N SER A 37 -2.06 -4.38 -3.34
CA SER A 37 -1.54 -3.23 -4.08
C SER A 37 -2.52 -2.73 -5.15
N THR A 38 -3.17 -3.64 -5.88
CA THR A 38 -4.22 -3.27 -6.84
C THR A 38 -5.41 -2.61 -6.17
N PHE A 39 -5.84 -3.13 -5.00
CA PHE A 39 -6.93 -2.56 -4.21
C PHE A 39 -6.59 -1.13 -3.77
N LEU A 40 -5.38 -0.91 -3.25
CA LEU A 40 -4.90 0.42 -2.87
C LEU A 40 -4.80 1.36 -4.08
N GLN A 41 -4.30 0.88 -5.22
CA GLN A 41 -4.19 1.68 -6.46
C GLN A 41 -5.54 2.11 -7.02
N LEU A 42 -6.61 1.33 -6.80
CA LEU A 42 -7.97 1.73 -7.14
C LEU A 42 -8.44 2.93 -6.32
N ILE A 43 -8.06 3.02 -5.04
CA ILE A 43 -8.48 4.12 -4.13
C ILE A 43 -7.91 5.46 -4.59
N ASN A 44 -6.64 5.50 -5.00
CA ASN A 44 -6.00 6.72 -5.52
C ASN A 44 -6.26 6.97 -7.02
N GLY A 45 -6.95 6.05 -7.72
CA GLY A 45 -7.16 6.16 -9.18
C GLY A 45 -5.86 6.06 -9.98
N LEU A 46 -4.85 5.32 -9.48
CA LEU A 46 -3.67 4.92 -10.26
C LEU A 46 -3.99 3.74 -11.19
N THR A 47 -4.92 2.89 -10.75
CA THR A 47 -5.58 1.88 -11.57
C THR A 47 -7.08 2.19 -11.57
N THR A 48 -7.77 1.91 -12.67
CA THR A 48 -9.23 2.07 -12.79
C THR A 48 -9.93 0.71 -12.77
N PRO A 49 -11.14 0.62 -12.20
CA PRO A 49 -11.89 -0.63 -12.19
C PRO A 49 -12.38 -0.98 -13.59
N THR A 50 -12.30 -2.24 -14.00
CA THR A 50 -12.92 -2.73 -15.25
C THR A 50 -14.45 -2.68 -15.19
N ARG A 51 -15.02 -2.89 -13.99
CA ARG A 51 -16.45 -2.83 -13.68
C ARG A 51 -16.64 -2.27 -12.28
N GLY A 52 -17.75 -1.57 -12.06
CA GLY A 52 -18.04 -0.90 -10.80
C GLY A 52 -17.47 0.51 -10.76
N ARG A 53 -17.45 1.11 -9.57
CA ARG A 53 -16.97 2.48 -9.34
C ARG A 53 -16.23 2.57 -8.01
N VAL A 54 -15.26 3.45 -7.94
CA VAL A 54 -14.56 3.81 -6.70
C VAL A 54 -14.66 5.33 -6.56
N ARG A 55 -15.07 5.79 -5.38
CA ARG A 55 -15.32 7.21 -5.12
C ARG A 55 -14.62 7.67 -3.86
N LEU A 56 -14.11 8.90 -3.90
CA LEU A 56 -13.61 9.63 -2.74
C LEU A 56 -14.53 10.83 -2.49
N GLY A 57 -15.40 10.72 -1.47
CA GLY A 57 -16.50 11.66 -1.30
C GLY A 57 -17.34 11.70 -2.57
N ASP A 58 -17.41 12.88 -3.21
CA ASP A 58 -18.17 13.04 -4.45
C ASP A 58 -17.38 12.71 -5.73
N LEU A 59 -16.04 12.64 -5.65
CA LEU A 59 -15.15 12.42 -6.79
C LEU A 59 -15.13 10.95 -7.22
N ASP A 60 -15.22 10.68 -8.52
CA ASP A 60 -15.02 9.33 -9.08
C ASP A 60 -13.57 9.13 -9.54
N THR A 61 -12.97 7.97 -9.28
CA THR A 61 -11.55 7.74 -9.60
C THR A 61 -11.27 7.64 -11.10
N VAL A 62 -12.29 7.36 -11.92
CA VAL A 62 -12.19 7.32 -13.38
C VAL A 62 -12.37 8.72 -13.96
N ASP A 63 -13.46 9.40 -13.59
CA ASP A 63 -13.82 10.69 -14.18
C ASP A 63 -13.02 11.86 -13.58
N ASP A 64 -12.71 11.80 -12.27
CA ASP A 64 -12.05 12.86 -11.50
C ASP A 64 -10.64 12.50 -11.03
N GLY A 65 -9.97 11.54 -11.68
CA GLY A 65 -8.72 10.95 -11.16
C GLY A 65 -7.62 11.96 -10.80
N ALA A 66 -7.51 13.09 -11.50
CA ALA A 66 -6.55 14.14 -11.16
C ALA A 66 -6.90 14.91 -9.88
N ALA A 67 -8.19 15.07 -9.56
CA ALA A 67 -8.66 15.66 -8.31
C ALA A 67 -8.51 14.67 -7.15
N VAL A 68 -8.82 13.39 -7.37
CA VAL A 68 -8.57 12.31 -6.40
C VAL A 68 -7.10 12.25 -6.00
N ARG A 69 -6.17 12.20 -6.97
CA ARG A 69 -4.71 12.17 -6.71
C ARG A 69 -4.15 13.40 -6.01
N ARG A 70 -4.91 14.50 -5.91
CA ARG A 70 -4.52 15.67 -5.10
C ARG A 70 -4.94 15.55 -3.63
N GLN A 71 -5.95 14.72 -3.36
CA GLN A 71 -6.47 14.46 -2.02
C GLN A 71 -5.84 13.21 -1.40
N VAL A 72 -5.49 12.23 -2.24
CA VAL A 72 -4.91 10.96 -1.81
C VAL A 72 -3.41 10.94 -2.06
N GLY A 73 -2.63 10.95 -0.97
CA GLY A 73 -1.22 10.63 -1.00
C GLY A 73 -1.03 9.11 -1.13
N PHE A 74 -0.04 8.68 -1.90
CA PHE A 74 0.23 7.25 -2.08
C PHE A 74 1.72 6.97 -1.93
N VAL A 75 2.05 6.01 -1.06
CA VAL A 75 3.42 5.53 -0.84
C VAL A 75 3.51 4.10 -1.35
N PHE A 76 4.32 3.88 -2.38
CA PHE A 76 4.55 2.55 -2.95
C PHE A 76 5.44 1.69 -2.04
N SER A 77 5.34 0.37 -2.21
CA SER A 77 6.20 -0.60 -1.52
C SER A 77 7.67 -0.50 -1.90
N ASP A 78 7.95 -0.04 -3.13
CA ASP A 78 9.29 0.32 -3.58
C ASP A 78 9.45 1.85 -3.58
N PRO A 79 10.00 2.46 -2.52
CA PRO A 79 10.20 3.89 -2.45
C PRO A 79 11.22 4.40 -3.47
N ALA A 80 12.16 3.56 -3.93
CA ALA A 80 13.15 4.00 -4.92
C ALA A 80 12.51 4.30 -6.27
N ALA A 81 11.44 3.58 -6.63
CA ALA A 81 10.66 3.85 -7.82
C ALA A 81 9.80 5.13 -7.74
N GLN A 82 9.61 5.68 -6.53
CA GLN A 82 8.78 6.87 -6.29
C GLN A 82 9.61 8.17 -6.26
N LEU A 83 10.89 8.10 -5.89
CA LEU A 83 11.78 9.26 -5.87
C LEU A 83 12.19 9.62 -7.31
N VAL A 84 11.79 10.80 -7.76
CA VAL A 84 11.97 11.27 -9.14
C VAL A 84 13.21 12.15 -9.27
N MET A 85 13.50 12.95 -8.25
CA MET A 85 14.58 13.92 -8.29
C MET A 85 15.89 13.36 -7.74
N PRO A 86 17.06 13.88 -8.19
CA PRO A 86 18.37 13.42 -7.74
C PRO A 86 18.64 13.53 -6.23
N THR A 87 18.01 14.50 -5.56
CA THR A 87 18.17 14.73 -4.12
C THR A 87 16.82 14.78 -3.39
N PRO A 88 16.76 14.40 -2.10
CA PRO A 88 15.55 14.48 -1.29
C PRO A 88 14.89 15.85 -1.31
N VAL A 89 15.65 16.94 -1.15
CA VAL A 89 15.08 18.29 -1.11
C VAL A 89 14.42 18.66 -2.44
N GLU A 90 15.04 18.28 -3.56
CA GLU A 90 14.48 18.55 -4.88
C GLU A 90 13.19 17.75 -5.13
N ASP A 91 13.10 16.52 -4.61
CA ASP A 91 11.93 15.66 -4.75
C ASP A 91 10.72 16.23 -3.96
N VAL A 92 10.97 16.70 -2.74
CA VAL A 92 9.94 17.36 -1.94
C VAL A 92 9.56 18.71 -2.56
N GLU A 93 10.53 19.49 -3.06
CA GLU A 93 10.24 20.73 -3.81
C GLU A 93 9.37 20.46 -5.05
N LEU A 94 9.59 19.37 -5.77
CA LEU A 94 8.78 18.99 -6.93
C LEU A 94 7.31 18.80 -6.51
N SER A 95 7.07 18.11 -5.40
CA SER A 95 5.73 17.89 -4.84
C SER A 95 5.05 19.20 -4.43
N LEU A 96 5.81 20.11 -3.82
CA LEU A 96 5.32 21.41 -3.34
C LEU A 96 5.16 22.47 -4.45
N LYS A 97 5.72 22.27 -5.64
CA LYS A 97 5.81 23.27 -6.72
C LYS A 97 4.48 23.90 -7.13
N ARG A 98 3.38 23.15 -7.02
CA ARG A 98 2.02 23.66 -7.33
C ARG A 98 1.44 24.54 -6.23
N ARG A 99 1.89 24.37 -4.98
CA ARG A 99 1.39 25.08 -3.79
C ARG A 99 2.25 26.29 -3.44
N ILE A 100 3.58 26.16 -3.55
CA ILE A 100 4.54 27.21 -3.16
C ILE A 100 5.32 27.65 -4.39
N ARG A 101 4.98 28.83 -4.91
CA ARG A 101 5.61 29.39 -6.12
C ARG A 101 7.01 29.94 -5.84
N ASP A 102 7.16 30.64 -4.72
CA ASP A 102 8.45 31.17 -4.30
C ASP A 102 9.46 30.04 -4.05
N LYS A 103 10.64 30.15 -4.66
CA LYS A 103 11.65 29.09 -4.62
C LYS A 103 12.25 28.94 -3.22
N THR A 104 12.55 30.04 -2.55
CA THR A 104 13.19 30.03 -1.24
C THR A 104 12.23 29.47 -0.19
N ALA A 105 10.99 29.93 -0.16
CA ALA A 105 9.95 29.42 0.73
C ALA A 105 9.65 27.94 0.47
N ARG A 106 9.67 27.51 -0.80
CA ARG A 106 9.43 26.09 -1.13
C ARG A 106 10.58 25.21 -0.66
N ARG A 107 11.82 25.64 -0.84
CA ARG A 107 12.99 24.90 -0.33
C ARG A 107 12.98 24.83 1.20
N GLN A 108 12.62 25.92 1.87
CA GLN A 108 12.48 25.92 3.33
C GLN A 108 11.43 24.91 3.79
N ALA A 109 10.24 24.93 3.19
CA ALA A 109 9.17 23.97 3.48
C ALA A 109 9.59 22.51 3.14
N ALA A 110 10.41 22.31 2.11
CA ALA A 110 10.94 21.00 1.77
C ALA A 110 11.89 20.45 2.85
N VAL A 111 12.78 21.29 3.38
CA VAL A 111 13.69 20.93 4.47
C VAL A 111 12.91 20.66 5.77
N GLU A 112 11.89 21.47 6.07
CA GLU A 112 11.01 21.25 7.23
C GLU A 112 10.28 19.91 7.13
N ALA A 113 9.75 19.56 5.96
CA ALA A 113 9.11 18.27 5.75
C ALA A 113 10.08 17.09 5.91
N LEU A 114 11.34 17.23 5.49
CA LEU A 114 12.37 16.19 5.74
C LEU A 114 12.71 16.07 7.23
N ALA A 115 12.73 17.20 7.95
CA ALA A 115 13.01 17.22 9.38
C ALA A 115 11.92 16.53 10.22
N GLU A 116 10.65 16.55 9.78
CA GLU A 116 9.56 15.76 10.40
C GLU A 116 9.85 14.25 10.41
N PHE A 117 10.74 13.78 9.54
CA PHE A 117 11.17 12.38 9.42
C PHE A 117 12.62 12.13 9.87
N GLY A 118 13.31 13.15 10.40
CA GLY A 118 14.71 13.04 10.84
C GLY A 118 15.70 12.72 9.71
N VAL A 119 15.41 13.18 8.49
CA VAL A 119 16.24 12.96 7.28
C VAL A 119 16.68 14.26 6.61
N GLU A 120 16.62 15.38 7.33
CA GLU A 120 17.04 16.69 6.85
C GLU A 120 18.55 16.77 6.54
N ASP A 121 19.37 15.98 7.23
CA ASP A 121 20.82 15.86 6.98
C ASP A 121 21.14 15.15 5.65
N LEU A 122 20.14 14.52 5.05
CA LEU A 122 20.21 13.85 3.75
C LEU A 122 19.74 14.75 2.60
N ALA A 123 19.26 15.96 2.89
CA ALA A 123 18.57 16.83 1.95
C ALA A 123 19.27 17.00 0.59
N GLU A 124 20.59 17.18 0.58
CA GLU A 124 21.40 17.37 -0.63
C GLU A 124 22.09 16.09 -1.14
N ARG A 125 21.96 14.97 -0.42
CA ARG A 125 22.63 13.72 -0.82
C ARG A 125 21.96 13.13 -2.05
N SER A 126 22.73 12.38 -2.81
CA SER A 126 22.19 11.62 -3.94
C SER A 126 21.25 10.53 -3.43
N ILE A 127 20.05 10.40 -4.03
CA ILE A 127 19.09 9.33 -3.69
C ILE A 127 19.67 7.91 -3.83
N TYR A 128 20.71 7.75 -4.66
CA TYR A 128 21.42 6.48 -4.88
C TYR A 128 22.38 6.12 -3.73
N GLU A 129 22.79 7.10 -2.92
CA GLU A 129 23.65 6.90 -1.74
C GLU A 129 22.85 6.56 -0.47
N LEU A 130 21.54 6.76 -0.52
CA LEU A 130 20.66 6.48 0.61
C LEU A 130 20.47 4.98 0.81
N SER A 131 20.29 4.56 2.06
CA SER A 131 19.76 3.23 2.35
C SER A 131 18.30 3.12 1.91
N SER A 132 17.78 1.89 1.78
CA SER A 132 16.38 1.68 1.41
C SER A 132 15.40 2.25 2.45
N GLY A 133 15.73 2.19 3.74
CA GLY A 133 14.93 2.80 4.80
C GLY A 133 14.93 4.34 4.73
N GLN A 134 16.09 4.95 4.44
CA GLN A 134 16.17 6.40 4.22
C GLN A 134 15.35 6.83 2.99
N ARG A 135 15.39 6.06 1.89
CA ARG A 135 14.53 6.32 0.73
C ARG A 135 13.05 6.24 1.07
N GLN A 136 12.64 5.29 1.91
CA GLN A 136 11.26 5.18 2.40
C GLN A 136 10.83 6.44 3.16
N LEU A 137 11.66 6.92 4.08
CA LEU A 137 11.39 8.13 4.87
C LEU A 137 11.32 9.39 3.99
N VAL A 138 12.22 9.52 3.02
CA VAL A 138 12.17 10.63 2.04
C VAL A 138 10.90 10.56 1.20
N ALA A 139 10.52 9.38 0.71
CA ALA A 139 9.30 9.21 -0.09
C ALA A 139 8.03 9.56 0.72
N LEU A 140 8.00 9.19 2.01
CA LEU A 140 6.96 9.60 2.95
C LEU A 140 6.91 11.13 3.11
N ALA A 141 8.05 11.77 3.35
CA ALA A 141 8.17 13.22 3.48
C ALA A 141 7.64 13.93 2.23
N SER A 142 8.03 13.49 1.03
CA SER A 142 7.54 14.04 -0.25
C SER A 142 6.02 13.99 -0.38
N VAL A 143 5.40 12.87 -0.02
CA VAL A 143 3.94 12.68 -0.09
C VAL A 143 3.21 13.53 0.96
N LEU A 144 3.77 13.63 2.16
CA LEU A 144 3.13 14.32 3.28
C LEU A 144 3.32 15.82 3.27
N ALA A 145 4.37 16.32 2.61
CA ALA A 145 4.57 17.75 2.35
C ALA A 145 3.37 18.39 1.63
N VAL A 146 2.63 17.63 0.83
CA VAL A 146 1.39 18.09 0.18
C VAL A 146 0.13 17.79 0.99
N SER A 147 0.23 17.59 2.31
CA SER A 147 -0.91 17.53 3.25
C SER A 147 -2.17 16.85 2.68
N PRO A 148 -2.09 15.56 2.29
CA PRO A 148 -3.23 14.86 1.73
C PRO A 148 -4.33 14.64 2.79
N SER A 149 -5.59 14.50 2.36
CA SER A 149 -6.70 14.14 3.26
C SER A 149 -6.76 12.63 3.51
N VAL A 150 -6.27 11.83 2.56
CA VAL A 150 -6.13 10.37 2.69
C VAL A 150 -4.70 9.99 2.35
N LEU A 151 -4.07 9.17 3.18
CA LEU A 151 -2.75 8.59 2.94
C LEU A 151 -2.89 7.09 2.76
N VAL A 152 -2.52 6.62 1.58
CA VAL A 152 -2.49 5.20 1.23
C VAL A 152 -1.04 4.73 1.26
N LEU A 153 -0.74 3.69 2.04
CA LEU A 153 0.60 3.13 2.17
C LEU A 153 0.60 1.65 1.78
N ASP A 154 1.45 1.28 0.82
CA ASP A 154 1.62 -0.11 0.42
C ASP A 154 2.87 -0.70 1.09
N GLU A 155 2.69 -1.57 2.08
CA GLU A 155 3.76 -2.29 2.80
C GLU A 155 4.87 -1.39 3.40
N PRO A 156 4.53 -0.29 4.12
CA PRO A 156 5.47 0.78 4.45
C PRO A 156 6.56 0.41 5.47
N THR A 157 6.43 -0.73 6.15
CA THR A 157 7.35 -1.19 7.20
C THR A 157 8.38 -2.20 6.68
N THR A 158 8.26 -2.71 5.45
CA THR A 158 9.04 -3.86 4.94
C THR A 158 10.55 -3.63 4.92
N LEU A 159 10.98 -2.38 4.72
CA LEU A 159 12.39 -2.01 4.56
C LEU A 159 12.96 -1.26 5.78
N LEU A 160 12.21 -1.22 6.88
CA LEU A 160 12.55 -0.45 8.08
C LEU A 160 13.06 -1.38 9.19
N ASP A 161 14.11 -0.93 9.88
CA ASP A 161 14.49 -1.49 11.17
C ASP A 161 13.49 -1.07 12.27
N LEU A 162 13.67 -1.59 13.48
CA LEU A 162 12.75 -1.32 14.59
C LEU A 162 12.65 0.19 14.89
N ALA A 163 13.77 0.90 14.92
CA ALA A 163 13.78 2.32 15.27
C ALA A 163 12.99 3.17 14.25
N ASN A 164 13.23 2.95 12.95
CA ASN A 164 12.51 3.66 11.90
C ASN A 164 11.04 3.24 11.81
N ARG A 165 10.71 1.99 12.17
CA ARG A 165 9.33 1.53 12.26
C ARG A 165 8.55 2.22 13.38
N GLU A 166 9.16 2.39 14.55
CA GLU A 166 8.54 3.12 15.67
C GLU A 166 8.38 4.62 15.33
N LEU A 167 9.37 5.21 14.65
CA LEU A 167 9.24 6.58 14.13
C LEU A 167 8.06 6.69 13.15
N LEU A 168 7.96 5.77 12.18
CA LEU A 168 6.84 5.74 11.25
C LEU A 168 5.49 5.61 11.96
N ARG A 169 5.37 4.71 12.95
CA ARG A 169 4.15 4.57 13.76
C ARG A 169 3.78 5.89 14.43
N ALA A 170 4.73 6.52 15.13
CA ALA A 170 4.50 7.80 15.80
C ALA A 170 4.07 8.91 14.82
N THR A 171 4.68 8.97 13.63
CA THR A 171 4.28 9.94 12.60
C THR A 171 2.87 9.68 12.08
N LEU A 172 2.52 8.42 11.80
CA LEU A 172 1.17 8.06 11.35
C LEU A 172 0.11 8.37 12.41
N ASP A 173 0.42 8.11 13.68
CA ASP A 173 -0.47 8.46 14.80
C ASP A 173 -0.68 9.97 14.91
N ASP A 174 0.38 10.77 14.74
CA ASP A 174 0.29 12.24 14.70
C ASP A 174 -0.60 12.74 13.55
N LEU A 175 -0.41 12.19 12.35
CA LEU A 175 -1.18 12.56 11.17
C LEU A 175 -2.67 12.24 11.33
N ALA A 176 -2.98 11.06 11.86
CA ALA A 176 -4.35 10.65 12.13
C ALA A 176 -4.98 11.52 13.23
N ALA A 177 -4.30 11.67 14.37
CA ALA A 177 -4.88 12.33 15.55
C ALA A 177 -4.93 13.85 15.44
N ARG A 178 -3.88 14.50 14.92
CA ARG A 178 -3.77 15.97 14.89
C ARG A 178 -4.24 16.58 13.59
N ARG A 179 -4.02 15.89 12.46
CA ARG A 179 -4.32 16.42 11.12
C ARG A 179 -5.58 15.80 10.49
N GLY A 180 -6.18 14.79 11.14
CA GLY A 180 -7.39 14.12 10.66
C GLY A 180 -7.21 13.38 9.33
N VAL A 181 -5.96 13.02 8.98
CA VAL A 181 -5.65 12.33 7.72
C VAL A 181 -6.10 10.87 7.81
N GLN A 182 -6.95 10.42 6.89
CA GLN A 182 -7.38 9.02 6.86
C GLN A 182 -6.22 8.14 6.36
N LEU A 183 -5.92 7.06 7.07
CA LEU A 183 -4.85 6.14 6.76
C LEU A 183 -5.39 4.82 6.24
N ILE A 184 -4.89 4.37 5.09
CA ILE A 184 -5.20 3.05 4.53
C ILE A 184 -3.88 2.35 4.25
N VAL A 185 -3.57 1.31 5.02
CA VAL A 185 -2.25 0.67 5.00
C VAL A 185 -2.36 -0.79 4.62
N SER A 186 -1.71 -1.21 3.54
CA SER A 186 -1.45 -2.63 3.34
C SER A 186 -0.25 -3.05 4.19
N THR A 187 -0.34 -4.21 4.81
CA THR A 187 0.82 -4.77 5.52
C THR A 187 0.72 -6.29 5.64
N HIS A 188 1.88 -6.94 5.72
CA HIS A 188 2.02 -8.30 6.21
C HIS A 188 2.48 -8.37 7.68
N ASP A 189 2.86 -7.24 8.29
CA ASP A 189 3.15 -7.13 9.72
C ASP A 189 1.83 -7.07 10.49
N LEU A 190 1.46 -8.19 11.11
CA LEU A 190 0.20 -8.34 11.83
C LEU A 190 0.14 -7.46 13.08
N ASP A 191 1.27 -7.16 13.71
CA ASP A 191 1.31 -6.26 14.87
C ASP A 191 1.11 -4.81 14.42
N PHE A 192 1.55 -4.45 13.22
CA PHE A 192 1.25 -3.13 12.63
C PHE A 192 -0.21 -3.02 12.16
N ALA A 193 -0.78 -4.12 11.65
CA ALA A 193 -2.19 -4.16 11.26
C ALA A 193 -3.14 -3.91 12.44
N CYS A 194 -2.74 -4.31 13.65
CA CYS A 194 -3.50 -4.15 14.89
C CYS A 194 -3.68 -2.70 15.37
N ASP A 195 -2.91 -1.76 14.85
CA ASP A 195 -3.06 -0.33 15.17
C ASP A 195 -4.30 0.30 14.51
N ALA A 196 -4.91 -0.39 13.55
CA ALA A 196 -6.07 0.11 12.82
C ALA A 196 -7.36 0.01 13.66
N GLU A 197 -8.40 0.73 13.23
CA GLU A 197 -9.75 0.57 13.77
C GLU A 197 -10.49 -0.59 13.09
N ARG A 198 -10.13 -0.85 11.83
CA ARG A 198 -10.74 -1.87 10.97
C ARG A 198 -9.69 -2.52 10.09
N THR A 199 -9.81 -3.84 9.90
CA THR A 199 -8.89 -4.61 9.09
C THR A 199 -9.64 -5.43 8.04
N LEU A 200 -9.20 -5.28 6.79
CA LEU A 200 -9.66 -6.06 5.65
C LEU A 200 -8.67 -7.18 5.37
N VAL A 201 -9.16 -8.41 5.20
CA VAL A 201 -8.34 -9.55 4.76
C VAL A 201 -8.62 -9.81 3.29
N LEU A 202 -7.62 -9.58 2.44
CA LEU A 202 -7.68 -9.88 1.02
C LEU A 202 -7.05 -11.25 0.72
N HIS A 203 -7.80 -12.08 0.01
CA HIS A 203 -7.36 -13.38 -0.48
C HIS A 203 -7.97 -13.64 -1.87
N ASP A 204 -7.12 -14.04 -2.83
CA ASP A 204 -7.52 -14.31 -4.22
C ASP A 204 -8.44 -13.24 -4.84
N GLY A 205 -8.11 -11.97 -4.61
CA GLY A 205 -8.82 -10.83 -5.17
C GLY A 205 -10.15 -10.51 -4.50
N ARG A 206 -10.46 -11.13 -3.36
CA ARG A 206 -11.70 -10.91 -2.59
C ARG A 206 -11.39 -10.48 -1.16
N VAL A 207 -12.30 -9.72 -0.57
CA VAL A 207 -12.30 -9.47 0.88
C VAL A 207 -12.96 -10.67 1.56
N VAL A 208 -12.17 -11.47 2.26
CA VAL A 208 -12.64 -12.69 2.94
C VAL A 208 -12.94 -12.47 4.42
N ALA A 209 -12.45 -11.36 4.99
CA ALA A 209 -12.87 -10.86 6.29
C ALA A 209 -12.80 -9.33 6.32
N ASP A 210 -13.73 -8.74 7.05
CA ASP A 210 -13.89 -7.31 7.24
C ASP A 210 -14.38 -7.12 8.69
N ALA A 211 -13.45 -6.83 9.59
CA ALA A 211 -13.68 -6.97 11.03
C ALA A 211 -12.75 -6.05 11.84
N THR A 212 -12.87 -6.13 13.17
CA THR A 212 -11.87 -5.55 14.07
C THR A 212 -10.50 -6.19 13.82
N PRO A 213 -9.39 -5.50 14.12
CA PRO A 213 -8.06 -6.02 13.80
C PRO A 213 -7.77 -7.39 14.41
N ALA A 214 -8.14 -7.61 15.67
CA ALA A 214 -7.91 -8.89 16.35
C ALA A 214 -8.65 -10.05 15.66
N GLU A 215 -9.92 -9.84 15.28
CA GLU A 215 -10.73 -10.84 14.59
C GLU A 215 -10.21 -11.11 13.17
N ALA A 216 -9.86 -10.07 12.42
CA ALA A 216 -9.32 -10.18 11.08
C ALA A 216 -7.96 -10.91 11.07
N VAL A 217 -7.07 -10.59 12.01
CA VAL A 217 -5.78 -11.27 12.17
C VAL A 217 -5.98 -12.75 12.52
N ALA A 218 -6.92 -13.07 13.42
CA ALA A 218 -7.25 -14.45 13.76
C ALA A 218 -7.80 -15.22 12.54
N ALA A 219 -8.73 -14.62 11.80
CA ALA A 219 -9.29 -15.20 10.57
C ALA A 219 -8.20 -15.45 9.51
N TYR A 220 -7.29 -14.49 9.33
CA TYR A 220 -6.19 -14.61 8.38
C TYR A 220 -5.22 -15.74 8.77
N ARG A 221 -4.87 -15.87 10.06
CA ARG A 221 -4.03 -16.99 10.55
C ARG A 221 -4.68 -18.35 10.30
N GLN A 222 -5.98 -18.47 10.56
CA GLN A 222 -6.74 -19.71 10.29
C GLN A 222 -6.76 -20.05 8.80
N LEU A 223 -6.99 -19.05 7.94
CA LEU A 223 -6.98 -19.21 6.49
C LEU A 223 -5.62 -19.77 6.01
N ILE A 224 -4.51 -19.14 6.40
CA ILE A 224 -3.17 -19.59 6.00
C ILE A 224 -2.86 -20.99 6.56
N ALA A 225 -3.24 -21.28 7.80
CA ALA A 225 -3.05 -22.61 8.39
C ALA A 225 -3.79 -23.70 7.58
N ALA A 226 -5.03 -23.41 7.15
CA ALA A 226 -5.81 -24.31 6.30
C ALA A 226 -5.16 -24.50 4.92
N THR A 227 -4.67 -23.43 4.29
CA THR A 227 -3.97 -23.49 3.00
C THR A 227 -2.69 -24.35 3.09
N VAL A 228 -1.88 -24.15 4.13
CA VAL A 228 -0.65 -24.92 4.35
C VAL A 228 -0.97 -26.39 4.65
N SER A 229 -2.01 -26.68 5.43
CA SER A 229 -2.46 -28.04 5.72
C SER A 229 -2.93 -28.76 4.43
N ALA A 230 -3.70 -28.08 3.59
CA ALA A 230 -4.15 -28.62 2.31
C ALA A 230 -2.97 -28.91 1.36
N ALA A 231 -1.99 -28.01 1.28
CA ALA A 231 -0.80 -28.19 0.45
C ALA A 231 0.13 -29.32 0.90
N ARG A 232 0.06 -29.70 2.19
CA ARG A 232 0.88 -30.78 2.78
C ARG A 232 0.23 -32.16 2.75
N ARG A 233 -1.03 -32.31 2.32
CA ARG A 233 -1.64 -33.63 2.20
C ARG A 233 -0.92 -34.41 1.09
N PRO A 234 -0.39 -35.61 1.35
CA PRO A 234 0.16 -36.45 0.29
C PRO A 234 -0.95 -36.76 -0.72
N THR A 235 -0.61 -36.71 -2.01
CA THR A 235 -1.44 -37.25 -3.08
C THR A 235 -1.44 -38.78 -2.98
N ASP A 236 -2.12 -39.33 -1.98
CA ASP A 236 -2.29 -40.77 -1.85
C ASP A 236 -3.40 -41.22 -2.82
N GLY A 237 -3.01 -41.96 -3.87
CA GLY A 237 -3.99 -42.74 -4.64
C GLY A 237 -3.77 -43.00 -6.14
N THR A 238 -2.54 -43.14 -6.66
CA THR A 238 -2.34 -44.08 -7.78
C THR A 238 -2.01 -45.44 -7.16
N THR A 239 -3.02 -46.12 -6.61
CA THR A 239 -2.91 -47.53 -6.29
C THR A 239 -2.84 -48.30 -7.59
N ALA A 240 -1.69 -48.93 -7.81
CA ALA A 240 -1.54 -50.08 -8.66
C ALA A 240 -2.60 -51.11 -8.30
N SER A 241 -3.49 -51.41 -9.24
CA SER A 241 -4.18 -52.69 -9.32
C SER A 241 -3.57 -53.45 -10.49
N GLY A 242 -2.60 -54.29 -10.16
CA GLY A 242 -2.36 -55.48 -10.96
C GLY A 242 -3.57 -56.40 -10.77
N GLU A 243 -4.23 -56.75 -11.87
CA GLU A 243 -4.96 -58.00 -11.98
C GLU A 243 -4.25 -58.84 -13.03
N GLU A 244 -3.57 -59.86 -12.52
CA GLU A 244 -3.13 -61.04 -13.23
C GLU A 244 -4.32 -62.02 -13.32
N GLN A 245 -4.32 -62.84 -14.37
CA GLN A 245 -5.18 -64.02 -14.67
C GLN A 245 -6.33 -63.81 -15.67
N ALA A 246 -6.03 -64.01 -16.97
CA ALA A 246 -6.42 -65.22 -17.73
C ALA A 246 -5.74 -65.23 -19.11
#